data_AF-A0A416ZLU5-F1
#
_entry.id   AF-A0A416ZLU5-F1
#
_cell.length_a   1.000
_cell.length_b   1.000
_cell.length_c   1.000
_cell.angle_alpha   90.00
_cell.angle_beta   90.00
_cell.angle_gamma   90.00
#
_symmetry.space_group_name_H-M   'P 1'
#
loop_
_entity.id
_entity.type
_entity.pdbx_description
1 polymer ?
#
loop_
_entity_poly.entity_id
_entity_poly.type
_entity_poly.pdbx_seq_one_letter_code
_entity_poly.pdbx_strand_id
1 'polypeptide(L)'
;MLPGCVEKSLLYRSLDPKACAGVARLCEDQQAIRAALKEKGLTAFIADGSILPRETGVSDLPMKHAVPFVSPESLRVTLDLPNRGSISGMGIPLGVTLIVGGGFHGKSTLLQALERGVYNHIAGDGREYVITDASAVKLRSEDSHSISNVDISLFIHDLPGKSDTTSFSTADASGSTSQAANVIEGIEAGTSLFLIDEDTSATNFMVRDELMQRVVADSKEPITPFISRVRDLYEKLGISSILVAGSSGSYFHVSDTVIQMKEYVPYDITERAKTTAAEFPPFTASVRPFAVPSFQRRPQPSKALAGSDRTKVKVMGLESILINKSLTDLRAVEQLTDSEQLNGLAALLLDAAERRMDGKKTLVQVVDLQERQMDEKGLASLLAPGRPGDLARPRRQEIFECLDRCRELKF
;
A
#
# COMPACT_ATOMS: atom_id res chain seq x y z
N MET A 1 -36.69 19.56 7.08
CA MET A 1 -35.75 19.12 6.02
C MET A 1 -35.30 17.68 6.22
N LEU A 2 -34.86 17.25 7.41
CA LEU A 2 -34.33 15.88 7.62
C LEU A 2 -35.31 14.74 7.22
N PRO A 3 -36.61 14.74 7.60
CA PRO A 3 -37.53 13.68 7.18
C PRO A 3 -37.67 13.57 5.65
N GLY A 4 -37.72 14.71 4.96
CA GLY A 4 -37.79 14.74 3.50
C GLY A 4 -36.53 14.26 2.81
N CYS A 5 -35.34 14.43 3.42
CA CYS A 5 -34.12 13.82 2.91
C CYS A 5 -34.18 12.29 3.06
N VAL A 6 -34.54 11.80 4.24
CA VAL A 6 -34.69 10.35 4.52
C VAL A 6 -35.67 9.70 3.55
N GLU A 7 -36.85 10.29 3.36
CA GLU A 7 -37.86 9.76 2.44
C GLU A 7 -37.38 9.69 0.99
N LYS A 8 -36.51 10.60 0.57
CA LYS A 8 -36.00 10.69 -0.81
C LYS A 8 -34.75 9.84 -1.04
N SER A 9 -33.88 9.68 -0.05
CA SER A 9 -32.56 9.05 -0.23
C SER A 9 -32.40 7.66 0.40
N LEU A 10 -33.20 7.31 1.42
CA LEU A 10 -33.03 6.05 2.17
C LEU A 10 -34.16 5.04 1.95
N LEU A 11 -35.19 5.40 1.17
CA LEU A 11 -36.27 4.50 0.80
C LEU A 11 -36.14 4.08 -0.66
N TYR A 12 -35.99 2.78 -0.92
CA TYR A 12 -35.81 2.25 -2.27
C TYR A 12 -36.88 2.70 -3.27
N ARG A 13 -38.14 2.81 -2.83
CA ARG A 13 -39.27 3.32 -3.65
C ARG A 13 -39.06 4.73 -4.21
N SER A 14 -38.16 5.51 -3.61
CA SER A 14 -37.85 6.89 -3.97
C SER A 14 -36.55 7.00 -4.77
N LEU A 15 -35.79 5.91 -4.91
CA LEU A 15 -34.54 5.84 -5.66
C LEU A 15 -34.77 5.32 -7.08
N ASP A 16 -33.85 5.61 -8.00
CA ASP A 16 -33.86 4.98 -9.33
C ASP A 16 -33.46 3.49 -9.20
N PRO A 17 -34.38 2.55 -9.46
CA PRO A 17 -34.10 1.12 -9.35
C PRO A 17 -32.94 0.65 -10.23
N LYS A 18 -32.77 1.26 -11.42
CA LYS A 18 -31.71 0.90 -12.36
C LYS A 18 -30.36 1.38 -11.86
N ALA A 19 -30.28 2.60 -11.31
CA ALA A 19 -29.06 3.13 -10.72
C ALA A 19 -28.61 2.29 -9.52
N CYS A 20 -29.53 1.95 -8.60
CA CYS A 20 -29.22 1.08 -7.46
C CYS A 20 -28.71 -0.30 -7.90
N ALA A 21 -29.38 -0.93 -8.86
CA ALA A 21 -28.94 -2.22 -9.41
C ALA A 21 -27.57 -2.10 -10.11
N GLY A 22 -27.33 -1.00 -10.83
CA GLY A 22 -26.06 -0.73 -11.49
C GLY A 22 -24.89 -0.65 -10.50
N VAL A 23 -25.07 0.02 -9.36
CA VAL A 23 -24.05 0.10 -8.30
C VAL A 23 -23.75 -1.28 -7.71
N ALA A 24 -24.78 -2.08 -7.40
CA ALA A 24 -24.59 -3.42 -6.87
C ALA A 24 -23.84 -4.33 -7.85
N ARG A 25 -24.27 -4.35 -9.12
CA ARG A 25 -23.64 -5.14 -10.19
C ARG A 25 -22.19 -4.77 -10.44
N LEU A 26 -21.89 -3.46 -10.44
CA LEU A 26 -20.51 -2.98 -10.59
C LEU A 26 -19.63 -3.40 -9.40
N CYS A 27 -20.17 -3.39 -8.19
CA CYS A 27 -19.44 -3.87 -7.01
C CYS A 27 -19.12 -5.38 -7.11
N GLU A 28 -20.10 -6.19 -7.53
CA GLU A 28 -19.93 -7.63 -7.76
C GLU A 28 -18.89 -7.92 -8.86
N ASP A 29 -18.94 -7.17 -9.96
CA ASP A 29 -17.97 -7.31 -11.06
C ASP A 29 -16.54 -6.95 -10.63
N GLN A 30 -16.36 -5.86 -9.87
CA GLN A 30 -15.06 -5.48 -9.32
C GLN A 30 -14.51 -6.54 -8.35
N GLN A 31 -15.39 -7.13 -7.54
CA GLN A 31 -15.01 -8.22 -6.65
C GLN A 31 -14.67 -9.51 -7.42
N ALA A 32 -15.37 -9.78 -8.53
CA ALA A 32 -15.07 -10.91 -9.41
C ALA A 32 -13.68 -10.77 -10.07
N ILE A 33 -13.30 -9.56 -10.51
CA ILE A 33 -11.93 -9.30 -11.01
C ILE A 33 -10.92 -9.60 -9.92
N ARG A 34 -11.14 -9.08 -8.70
CA ARG A 34 -10.23 -9.28 -7.57
C ARG A 34 -10.02 -10.75 -7.22
N ALA A 35 -11.08 -11.56 -7.28
CA ALA A 35 -10.97 -13.02 -7.14
C ALA A 35 -10.17 -13.66 -8.29
N ALA A 36 -10.45 -13.24 -9.53
CA ALA A 36 -9.76 -13.73 -10.72
C ALA A 36 -8.26 -13.41 -10.73
N LEU A 37 -7.82 -12.30 -10.10
CA LEU A 37 -6.40 -11.99 -9.95
C LEU A 37 -5.65 -13.16 -9.31
N LYS A 38 -6.16 -13.65 -8.17
CA LYS A 38 -5.55 -14.77 -7.44
C LYS A 38 -5.55 -16.06 -8.26
N GLU A 39 -6.66 -16.36 -8.91
CA GLU A 39 -6.79 -17.59 -9.71
C GLU A 39 -5.86 -17.62 -10.93
N LYS A 40 -5.62 -16.45 -11.53
CA LYS A 40 -4.80 -16.31 -12.75
C LYS A 40 -3.34 -15.96 -12.47
N GLY A 41 -2.93 -15.87 -11.20
CA GLY A 41 -1.58 -15.48 -10.84
C GLY A 41 -1.23 -14.06 -11.29
N LEU A 42 -2.14 -13.10 -11.03
CA LEU A 42 -1.98 -11.69 -11.32
C LEU A 42 -1.95 -10.86 -10.03
N THR A 43 -1.20 -9.77 -10.05
CA THR A 43 -1.17 -8.75 -9.00
C THR A 43 -2.18 -7.63 -9.24
N ALA A 44 -2.49 -7.35 -10.51
CA ALA A 44 -3.45 -6.32 -10.90
C ALA A 44 -4.03 -6.57 -12.30
N PHE A 45 -5.15 -5.94 -12.57
CA PHE A 45 -5.83 -5.90 -13.86
C PHE A 45 -6.23 -4.47 -14.20
N ILE A 46 -5.89 -4.00 -15.39
CA ILE A 46 -6.25 -2.67 -15.90
C ILE A 46 -7.07 -2.86 -17.17
N ALA A 47 -8.37 -2.59 -17.13
CA ALA A 47 -9.24 -2.72 -18.29
C ALA A 47 -8.84 -1.81 -19.46
N ASP A 48 -8.97 -2.33 -20.69
CA ASP A 48 -8.88 -1.50 -21.89
C ASP A 48 -9.99 -0.42 -21.87
N GLY A 49 -9.61 0.80 -22.24
CA GLY A 49 -10.50 1.96 -22.24
C GLY A 49 -10.54 2.72 -20.91
N SER A 50 -9.86 2.26 -19.86
CA SER A 50 -9.78 2.97 -18.58
C SER A 50 -9.15 4.36 -18.72
N ILE A 51 -9.61 5.31 -17.92
CA ILE A 51 -9.06 6.66 -17.83
C ILE A 51 -8.32 6.79 -16.50
N LEU A 52 -6.99 6.64 -16.57
CA LEU A 52 -6.10 6.69 -15.41
C LEU A 52 -5.84 8.12 -14.89
N PRO A 53 -5.53 9.12 -15.75
CA PRO A 53 -5.19 10.45 -15.25
C PRO A 53 -6.41 11.17 -14.65
N ARG A 54 -6.14 11.95 -13.60
CA ARG A 54 -7.15 12.76 -12.91
C ARG A 54 -7.18 14.19 -13.46
N GLU A 55 -8.29 14.88 -13.26
CA GLU A 55 -8.57 16.19 -13.83
C GLU A 55 -7.52 17.22 -13.40
N THR A 56 -7.14 17.22 -12.12
CA THR A 56 -6.05 18.06 -11.57
C THR A 56 -5.39 17.35 -10.38
N GLY A 57 -4.28 17.89 -9.88
CA GLY A 57 -3.62 17.36 -8.67
C GLY A 57 -4.43 17.48 -7.37
N VAL A 58 -5.57 18.18 -7.38
CA VAL A 58 -6.47 18.35 -6.23
C VAL A 58 -7.89 17.84 -6.48
N SER A 59 -8.18 17.35 -7.68
CA SER A 59 -9.48 16.79 -8.08
C SER A 59 -9.30 15.34 -8.46
N ASP A 60 -9.94 14.43 -7.72
CA ASP A 60 -9.95 13.02 -8.05
C ASP A 60 -11.07 12.68 -9.06
N LEU A 61 -11.49 13.61 -9.92
CA LEU A 61 -12.35 13.29 -11.07
C LEU A 61 -11.49 12.84 -12.27
N PRO A 62 -12.01 12.02 -13.20
CA PRO A 62 -11.24 11.62 -14.38
C PRO A 62 -10.93 12.81 -15.29
N MET A 63 -9.74 12.81 -15.88
CA MET A 63 -9.35 13.80 -16.88
C MET A 63 -10.19 13.66 -18.15
N LYS A 64 -10.70 14.81 -18.64
CA LYS A 64 -11.41 14.88 -19.92
C LYS A 64 -10.41 14.82 -21.08
N HIS A 65 -10.80 14.14 -22.17
CA HIS A 65 -9.97 13.98 -23.38
C HIS A 65 -8.61 13.30 -23.13
N ALA A 66 -8.51 12.47 -22.09
CA ALA A 66 -7.34 11.66 -21.82
C ALA A 66 -7.17 10.53 -22.86
N VAL A 67 -5.93 10.05 -23.02
CA VAL A 67 -5.63 8.84 -23.78
C VAL A 67 -6.19 7.64 -23.01
N PRO A 68 -7.16 6.88 -23.56
CA PRO A 68 -7.65 5.68 -22.89
C PRO A 68 -6.56 4.61 -22.82
N PHE A 69 -6.55 3.87 -21.73
CA PHE A 69 -5.60 2.79 -21.53
C PHE A 69 -5.79 1.69 -22.59
N VAL A 70 -4.70 1.21 -23.17
CA VAL A 70 -4.70 0.11 -24.14
C VAL A 70 -3.59 -0.86 -23.77
N SER A 71 -3.96 -2.12 -23.58
CA SER A 71 -3.05 -3.18 -23.13
C SER A 71 -2.12 -3.63 -24.25
N PRO A 72 -0.83 -3.89 -23.95
CA PRO A 72 0.05 -4.57 -24.89
C PRO A 72 -0.43 -6.02 -25.05
N GLU A 73 -0.35 -6.55 -26.27
CA GLU A 73 -0.93 -7.85 -26.61
C GLU A 73 -0.38 -9.00 -25.75
N SER A 74 0.91 -8.94 -25.41
CA SER A 74 1.57 -9.96 -24.57
C SER A 74 1.07 -10.03 -23.13
N LEU A 75 0.49 -8.94 -22.60
CA LEU A 75 -0.06 -8.88 -21.24
C LEU A 75 -1.59 -8.79 -21.24
N ARG A 76 -2.23 -8.87 -22.41
CA ARG A 76 -3.69 -8.80 -22.55
C ARG A 76 -4.32 -10.10 -22.03
N VAL A 77 -5.23 -9.96 -21.07
CA VAL A 77 -6.07 -11.05 -20.56
C VAL A 77 -7.54 -10.67 -20.68
N THR A 78 -8.40 -11.67 -20.83
CA THR A 78 -9.86 -11.50 -20.81
C THR A 78 -10.44 -12.19 -19.59
N LEU A 79 -11.29 -11.47 -18.85
CA LEU A 79 -12.02 -11.94 -17.67
C LEU A 79 -13.51 -11.94 -17.97
N ASP A 80 -14.23 -12.98 -17.55
CA ASP A 80 -15.68 -13.05 -17.66
C ASP A 80 -16.33 -12.60 -16.34
N LEU A 81 -17.07 -11.49 -16.40
CA LEU A 81 -17.71 -10.88 -15.25
C LEU A 81 -19.19 -11.27 -15.16
N PRO A 82 -19.74 -11.44 -13.94
CA PRO A 82 -21.11 -11.92 -13.75
C PRO A 82 -22.17 -10.97 -14.33
N ASN A 83 -21.92 -9.66 -14.36
CA ASN A 83 -22.91 -8.68 -14.81
C ASN A 83 -22.52 -7.95 -16.10
N ARG A 84 -21.27 -7.49 -16.24
CA ARG A 84 -20.78 -6.80 -17.45
C ARG A 84 -20.48 -7.75 -18.62
N GLY A 85 -20.27 -9.05 -18.35
CA GLY A 85 -19.76 -9.99 -19.34
C GLY A 85 -18.24 -9.89 -19.51
N SER A 86 -17.73 -10.32 -20.66
CA SER A 86 -16.28 -10.37 -20.90
C SER A 86 -15.65 -8.98 -20.97
N ILE A 87 -14.53 -8.80 -20.27
CA ILE A 87 -13.71 -7.58 -20.29
C ILE A 87 -12.26 -7.95 -20.57
N SER A 88 -11.60 -7.18 -21.45
CA SER A 88 -10.18 -7.36 -21.77
C SER A 88 -9.36 -6.21 -21.20
N GLY A 89 -8.13 -6.49 -20.81
CA GLY A 89 -7.23 -5.52 -20.20
C GLY A 89 -5.86 -6.12 -19.91
N MET A 90 -4.97 -5.32 -19.32
CA MET A 90 -3.61 -5.71 -19.00
C MET A 90 -3.63 -6.43 -17.65
N GLY A 91 -3.24 -7.70 -17.65
CA GLY A 91 -2.97 -8.45 -16.42
C GLY A 91 -1.50 -8.31 -16.05
N ILE A 92 -1.20 -7.75 -14.89
CA ILE A 92 0.17 -7.72 -14.36
C ILE A 92 0.41 -9.04 -13.60
N PRO A 93 1.37 -9.89 -14.02
CA PRO A 93 1.60 -11.18 -13.38
C PRO A 93 2.19 -11.03 -11.97
N LEU A 94 2.16 -12.12 -11.20
CA LEU A 94 2.95 -12.27 -9.98
C LEU A 94 4.45 -12.18 -10.28
N GLY A 95 5.23 -11.63 -9.35
CA GLY A 95 6.66 -11.41 -9.48
C GLY A 95 7.07 -9.95 -9.37
N VAL A 96 8.16 -9.59 -10.03
CA VAL A 96 8.73 -8.24 -10.03
C VAL A 96 8.41 -7.56 -11.36
N THR A 97 7.50 -6.58 -11.35
CA THR A 97 7.18 -5.76 -12.52
C THR A 97 7.84 -4.39 -12.42
N LEU A 98 8.53 -3.99 -13.48
CA LEU A 98 9.17 -2.68 -13.59
C LEU A 98 8.43 -1.82 -14.63
N ILE A 99 8.01 -0.63 -14.22
CA ILE A 99 7.40 0.39 -15.07
C ILE A 99 8.46 1.46 -15.36
N VAL A 100 8.87 1.55 -16.62
CA VAL A 100 9.90 2.48 -17.10
C VAL A 100 9.38 3.44 -18.16
N GLY A 101 10.19 4.40 -18.57
CA GLY A 101 9.82 5.43 -19.56
C GLY A 101 10.36 6.81 -19.18
N GLY A 102 10.39 7.73 -20.14
CA GLY A 102 10.84 9.09 -19.88
C GLY A 102 9.96 9.85 -18.86
N GLY A 103 10.40 11.03 -18.46
CA GLY A 103 9.56 11.96 -17.68
C GLY A 103 8.25 12.27 -18.42
N PHE A 104 7.16 12.46 -17.68
CA PHE A 104 5.85 12.85 -18.21
C PHE A 104 5.15 11.87 -19.17
N HIS A 105 5.60 10.62 -19.28
CA HIS A 105 4.94 9.61 -20.13
C HIS A 105 3.85 8.77 -19.43
N GLY A 106 3.50 9.08 -18.17
CA GLY A 106 2.39 8.43 -17.46
C GLY A 106 2.76 7.29 -16.49
N LYS A 107 4.04 7.14 -16.12
CA LYS A 107 4.49 6.11 -15.16
C LYS A 107 3.80 6.23 -13.79
N SER A 108 3.96 7.38 -13.12
CA SER A 108 3.35 7.61 -11.81
C SER A 108 1.83 7.62 -11.89
N THR A 109 1.23 8.05 -13.01
CA THR A 109 -0.22 7.96 -13.23
C THR A 109 -0.71 6.51 -13.24
N LEU A 110 0.03 5.60 -13.90
CA LEU A 110 -0.29 4.17 -13.87
C LEU A 110 -0.14 3.61 -12.45
N LEU A 111 0.96 3.92 -11.76
CA LEU A 111 1.19 3.44 -10.39
C LEU A 111 0.14 3.97 -9.40
N GLN A 112 -0.26 5.24 -9.52
CA GLN A 112 -1.33 5.84 -8.71
C GLN A 112 -2.69 5.17 -8.96
N ALA A 113 -3.00 4.79 -10.20
CA ALA A 113 -4.21 4.04 -10.49
C ALA A 113 -4.17 2.64 -9.85
N LEU A 114 -3.03 1.96 -9.89
CA LEU A 114 -2.82 0.67 -9.23
C LEU A 114 -2.90 0.79 -7.70
N GLU A 115 -2.36 1.87 -7.13
CA GLU A 115 -2.43 2.18 -5.71
C GLU A 115 -3.88 2.32 -5.22
N ARG A 116 -4.72 2.98 -6.02
CA ARG A 116 -6.15 3.15 -5.72
C ARG A 116 -7.00 1.93 -6.07
N GLY A 117 -6.51 1.05 -6.94
CA GLY A 117 -7.19 -0.20 -7.33
C GLY A 117 -7.40 -1.22 -6.20
N VAL A 118 -6.86 -0.95 -5.01
CA VAL A 118 -7.21 -1.69 -3.77
C VAL A 118 -8.66 -1.41 -3.33
N TYR A 119 -9.24 -0.29 -3.78
CA TYR A 119 -10.63 0.10 -3.56
C TYR A 119 -11.49 -0.13 -4.78
N ASN A 120 -12.80 -0.28 -4.56
CA ASN A 120 -13.76 -0.22 -5.64
C ASN A 120 -14.04 1.24 -6.00
N HIS A 121 -14.16 1.54 -7.29
CA HIS A 121 -14.55 2.86 -7.77
C HIS A 121 -15.99 2.88 -8.28
N ILE A 122 -16.59 4.08 -8.27
CA ILE A 122 -17.94 4.32 -8.78
C ILE A 122 -17.97 4.30 -10.31
N ALA A 123 -19.15 4.05 -10.90
CA ALA A 123 -19.33 4.12 -12.34
C ALA A 123 -18.96 5.49 -12.90
N GLY A 124 -18.18 5.54 -13.98
CA GLY A 124 -17.74 6.78 -14.61
C GLY A 124 -16.51 7.42 -13.98
N ASP A 125 -15.87 6.77 -12.99
CA ASP A 125 -14.59 7.20 -12.42
C ASP A 125 -13.41 7.07 -13.41
N GLY A 126 -13.53 6.17 -14.39
CA GLY A 126 -12.47 5.81 -15.33
C GLY A 126 -11.59 4.65 -14.84
N ARG A 127 -11.54 4.41 -13.52
CA ARG A 127 -10.75 3.34 -12.89
C ARG A 127 -11.63 2.21 -12.32
N GLU A 128 -12.92 2.17 -12.61
CA GLU A 128 -13.86 1.18 -12.05
C GLU A 128 -13.57 -0.28 -12.41
N TYR A 129 -12.65 -0.55 -13.33
CA TYR A 129 -12.11 -1.89 -13.62
C TYR A 129 -10.58 -1.91 -13.62
N VAL A 130 -9.97 -1.01 -12.82
CA VAL A 130 -8.55 -1.02 -12.50
C VAL A 130 -8.43 -1.56 -11.09
N ILE A 131 -8.13 -2.85 -10.98
CA ILE A 131 -8.21 -3.59 -9.72
C ILE A 131 -6.84 -4.16 -9.40
N THR A 132 -6.41 -3.95 -8.17
CA THR A 132 -5.14 -4.45 -7.63
C THR A 132 -5.45 -5.43 -6.50
N ASP A 133 -4.50 -6.29 -6.17
CA ASP A 133 -4.53 -7.08 -4.94
C ASP A 133 -4.91 -6.18 -3.74
N ALA A 134 -5.93 -6.59 -2.97
CA ALA A 134 -6.48 -5.75 -1.91
C ALA A 134 -5.49 -5.49 -0.76
N SER A 135 -4.50 -6.35 -0.58
CA SER A 135 -3.47 -6.22 0.44
C SER A 135 -2.30 -5.33 0.01
N ALA A 136 -2.29 -4.83 -1.24
CA ALA A 136 -1.18 -4.07 -1.78
C ALA A 136 -0.89 -2.81 -0.96
N VAL A 137 0.40 -2.60 -0.66
CA VAL A 137 0.91 -1.47 0.13
C VAL A 137 1.81 -0.60 -0.73
N LYS A 138 1.54 0.70 -0.76
CA LYS A 138 2.43 1.70 -1.34
C LYS A 138 3.55 2.02 -0.35
N LEU A 139 4.78 1.73 -0.71
CA LEU A 139 5.95 2.07 0.08
C LEU A 139 6.55 3.39 -0.40
N ARG A 140 7.05 4.16 0.57
CA ARG A 140 7.84 5.37 0.35
C ARG A 140 8.82 5.59 1.50
N SER A 141 9.72 6.54 1.32
CA SER A 141 10.57 7.07 2.37
C SER A 141 9.80 8.04 3.27
N GLU A 142 10.03 7.94 4.58
CA GLU A 142 9.45 8.81 5.61
C GLU A 142 10.53 9.30 6.57
N ASP A 143 11.13 10.46 6.27
CA ASP A 143 12.10 11.08 7.18
C ASP A 143 11.42 11.51 8.49
N SER A 144 12.12 11.33 9.61
CA SER A 144 11.66 11.68 10.96
C SER A 144 10.42 10.92 11.47
N HIS A 145 10.08 9.81 10.80
CA HIS A 145 9.12 8.84 11.29
C HIS A 145 9.67 8.08 12.52
N SER A 146 8.78 7.74 13.46
CA SER A 146 9.16 6.99 14.66
C SER A 146 8.97 5.49 14.44
N ILE A 147 10.02 4.70 14.62
CA ILE A 147 9.99 3.25 14.54
C ILE A 147 10.07 2.68 15.96
N SER A 148 9.25 1.67 16.27
CA SER A 148 9.18 1.08 17.62
C SER A 148 9.24 -0.45 17.56
N ASN A 149 10.39 -0.99 17.96
CA ASN A 149 10.70 -2.41 18.09
C ASN A 149 10.49 -3.22 16.80
N VAL A 150 11.02 -2.74 15.68
CA VAL A 150 10.92 -3.41 14.37
C VAL A 150 12.25 -4.07 14.03
N ASP A 151 12.21 -5.33 13.59
CA ASP A 151 13.40 -6.02 13.08
C ASP A 151 13.67 -5.61 11.63
N ILE A 152 14.50 -4.59 11.45
CA ILE A 152 14.94 -4.10 10.13
C ILE A 152 16.19 -4.81 9.63
N SER A 153 16.62 -5.89 10.29
CA SER A 153 17.87 -6.58 9.97
C SER A 153 17.84 -7.23 8.59
N LEU A 154 16.69 -7.36 7.92
CA LEU A 154 16.65 -7.80 6.52
C LEU A 154 17.39 -6.83 5.57
N PHE A 155 17.38 -5.54 5.92
CA PHE A 155 17.90 -4.44 5.10
C PHE A 155 19.03 -3.66 5.76
N ILE A 156 19.06 -3.57 7.09
CA ILE A 156 20.00 -2.69 7.79
C ILE A 156 20.83 -3.48 8.80
N HIS A 157 22.13 -3.28 8.76
CA HIS A 157 23.12 -3.99 9.57
C HIS A 157 24.12 -3.01 10.17
N ASP A 158 24.79 -3.42 11.26
CA ASP A 158 26.04 -2.79 11.73
C ASP A 158 26.00 -1.24 11.82
N LEU A 159 24.86 -0.69 12.27
CA LEU A 159 24.65 0.75 12.34
C LEU A 159 25.73 1.46 13.20
N PRO A 160 26.10 2.70 12.86
CA PRO A 160 26.94 3.53 13.72
C PRO A 160 26.37 3.59 15.15
N GLY A 161 27.19 3.30 16.15
CA GLY A 161 26.73 3.21 17.55
C GLY A 161 26.29 1.81 18.00
N LYS A 162 26.30 0.81 17.10
CA LYS A 162 25.95 -0.60 17.38
C LYS A 162 24.51 -0.78 17.87
N SER A 163 23.59 0.05 17.37
CA SER A 163 22.16 -0.13 17.62
C SER A 163 21.70 -1.51 17.16
N ASP A 164 20.84 -2.15 17.96
CA ASP A 164 20.26 -3.45 17.60
C ASP A 164 19.26 -3.27 16.45
N THR A 165 19.54 -3.95 15.33
CA THR A 165 18.70 -3.91 14.12
C THR A 165 17.60 -4.97 14.15
N THR A 166 17.66 -5.92 15.08
CA THR A 166 16.64 -6.95 15.30
C THR A 166 15.50 -6.49 16.22
N SER A 167 15.70 -5.37 16.91
CA SER A 167 14.69 -4.71 17.77
C SER A 167 14.76 -3.18 17.62
N PHE A 168 14.85 -2.70 16.38
CA PHE A 168 15.19 -1.31 16.10
C PHE A 168 14.09 -0.35 16.56
N SER A 169 14.51 0.72 17.23
CA SER A 169 13.63 1.79 17.68
C SER A 169 14.31 3.14 17.52
N THR A 170 13.59 4.13 16.98
CA THR A 170 14.04 5.51 16.87
C THR A 170 12.86 6.46 16.87
N ALA A 171 13.03 7.67 17.41
CA ALA A 171 12.04 8.75 17.29
C ALA A 171 12.22 9.58 16.01
N ASP A 172 13.33 9.37 15.30
CA ASP A 172 13.78 10.15 14.15
C ASP A 172 14.51 9.22 13.16
N ALA A 173 13.74 8.54 12.31
CA ALA A 173 14.26 7.64 11.28
C ALA A 173 14.83 8.43 10.10
N SER A 174 15.93 7.96 9.51
CA SER A 174 16.34 8.38 8.17
C SER A 174 15.46 7.71 7.12
N GLY A 175 15.43 8.27 5.90
CA GLY A 175 14.62 7.75 4.81
C GLY A 175 14.85 6.26 4.48
N SER A 176 16.10 5.80 4.54
CA SER A 176 16.41 4.38 4.32
C SER A 176 15.94 3.48 5.47
N THR A 177 16.04 3.93 6.72
CA THR A 177 15.58 3.14 7.87
C THR A 177 14.07 3.10 7.97
N SER A 178 13.39 4.21 7.63
CA SER A 178 11.93 4.24 7.58
C SER A 178 11.39 3.41 6.43
N GLN A 179 11.98 3.48 5.24
CA GLN A 179 11.55 2.65 4.13
C GLN A 179 11.83 1.16 4.38
N ALA A 180 12.94 0.82 5.05
CA ALA A 180 13.20 -0.55 5.51
C ALA A 180 12.15 -1.02 6.52
N ALA A 181 11.79 -0.18 7.50
CA ALA A 181 10.73 -0.49 8.47
C ALA A 181 9.37 -0.67 7.78
N ASN A 182 9.01 0.21 6.85
CA ASN A 182 7.76 0.13 6.07
C ASN A 182 7.64 -1.21 5.31
N VAL A 183 8.74 -1.77 4.78
CA VAL A 183 8.71 -3.12 4.18
C VAL A 183 8.38 -4.17 5.23
N ILE A 184 9.05 -4.15 6.37
CA ILE A 184 8.86 -5.16 7.44
C ILE A 184 7.46 -5.07 8.03
N GLU A 185 6.97 -3.87 8.30
CA GLU A 185 5.62 -3.60 8.78
C GLU A 185 4.56 -4.04 7.76
N GLY A 186 4.81 -3.80 6.46
CA GLY A 186 3.96 -4.31 5.39
C GLY A 186 3.89 -5.84 5.36
N ILE A 187 5.02 -6.53 5.58
CA ILE A 187 5.05 -8.00 5.72
C ILE A 187 4.26 -8.43 6.96
N GLU A 188 4.43 -7.75 8.10
CA GLU A 188 3.69 -8.02 9.35
C GLU A 188 2.16 -7.86 9.14
N ALA A 189 1.77 -6.87 8.35
CA ALA A 189 0.38 -6.60 7.98
C ALA A 189 -0.20 -7.64 7.00
N GLY A 190 0.63 -8.50 6.40
CA GLY A 190 0.21 -9.55 5.49
C GLY A 190 -0.03 -9.09 4.05
N THR A 191 0.77 -8.14 3.56
CA THR A 191 0.75 -7.76 2.14
C THR A 191 1.26 -8.88 1.23
N SER A 192 0.69 -9.00 0.03
CA SER A 192 1.19 -9.83 -1.08
C SER A 192 1.82 -8.99 -2.21
N LEU A 193 1.75 -7.66 -2.13
CA LEU A 193 2.20 -6.77 -3.19
C LEU A 193 2.74 -5.44 -2.64
N PHE A 194 3.95 -5.09 -3.04
CA PHE A 194 4.50 -3.75 -2.83
C PHE A 194 4.39 -2.90 -4.10
N LEU A 195 3.93 -1.66 -3.94
CA LEU A 195 3.96 -0.62 -4.96
C LEU A 195 5.04 0.38 -4.57
N ILE A 196 5.96 0.70 -5.48
CA ILE A 196 7.10 1.57 -5.18
C ILE A 196 7.28 2.58 -6.30
N ASP A 197 7.42 3.86 -5.94
CA ASP A 197 7.86 4.91 -6.86
C ASP A 197 9.29 5.32 -6.49
N GLU A 198 10.20 5.27 -7.46
CA GLU A 198 11.58 5.73 -7.27
C GLU A 198 11.64 7.19 -6.82
N ASP A 199 10.71 8.04 -7.30
CA ASP A 199 10.71 9.48 -7.01
C ASP A 199 10.37 9.81 -5.54
N THR A 200 9.73 8.89 -4.80
CA THR A 200 9.38 9.06 -3.38
C THR A 200 10.13 8.09 -2.45
N SER A 201 11.11 7.37 -2.99
CA SER A 201 11.92 6.40 -2.27
C SER A 201 13.30 6.95 -1.88
N ALA A 202 13.90 6.38 -0.84
CA ALA A 202 15.27 6.67 -0.47
C ALA A 202 16.22 6.01 -1.49
N THR A 203 16.97 6.80 -2.25
CA THR A 203 17.82 6.30 -3.34
C THR A 203 18.80 5.23 -2.88
N ASN A 204 19.44 5.45 -1.72
CA ASN A 204 20.38 4.51 -1.10
C ASN A 204 19.73 3.21 -0.60
N PHE A 205 18.42 3.22 -0.36
CA PHE A 205 17.64 2.02 -0.08
C PHE A 205 17.29 1.29 -1.38
N MET A 206 16.94 2.00 -2.46
CA MET A 206 16.50 1.38 -3.70
C MET A 206 17.63 0.64 -4.43
N VAL A 207 18.77 1.28 -4.59
CA VAL A 207 19.89 0.74 -5.37
C VAL A 207 21.20 1.25 -4.84
N ARG A 208 22.26 0.50 -5.08
CA ARG A 208 23.62 0.95 -4.84
C ARG A 208 24.40 0.88 -6.14
N ASP A 209 25.04 1.99 -6.48
CA ASP A 209 25.85 2.08 -7.69
C ASP A 209 27.16 1.28 -7.53
N GLU A 210 27.62 0.65 -8.62
CA GLU A 210 28.79 -0.21 -8.63
C GLU A 210 30.08 0.57 -8.27
N LEU A 211 30.21 1.81 -8.74
CA LEU A 211 31.36 2.66 -8.40
C LEU A 211 31.38 2.95 -6.89
N MET A 212 30.21 3.20 -6.31
CA MET A 212 30.09 3.42 -4.87
C MET A 212 30.50 2.19 -4.05
N GLN A 213 30.12 0.98 -4.49
CA GLN A 213 30.55 -0.28 -3.86
C GLN A 213 32.06 -0.49 -3.92
N ARG A 214 32.71 -0.10 -5.04
CA ARG A 214 34.17 -0.20 -5.18
C ARG A 214 34.92 0.80 -4.29
N VAL A 215 34.35 1.98 -4.05
CA VAL A 215 34.97 3.03 -3.21
C VAL A 215 34.72 2.78 -1.73
N VAL A 216 33.50 2.40 -1.36
CA VAL A 216 33.09 2.11 0.01
C VAL A 216 32.86 0.60 0.11
N ALA A 217 33.79 -0.12 0.73
CA ALA A 217 33.68 -1.56 0.89
C ALA A 217 32.32 -1.97 1.51
N ASP A 218 31.73 -3.05 1.01
CA ASP A 218 30.43 -3.56 1.48
C ASP A 218 30.39 -3.79 3.00
N SER A 219 31.51 -4.19 3.60
CA SER A 219 31.62 -4.36 5.06
C SER A 219 31.47 -3.07 5.88
N LYS A 220 31.46 -1.91 5.22
CA LYS A 220 31.28 -0.59 5.83
C LYS A 220 29.96 0.06 5.45
N GLU A 221 29.18 -0.56 4.55
CA GLU A 221 27.86 -0.07 4.16
C GLU A 221 26.79 -0.83 4.97
N PRO A 222 26.08 -0.17 5.89
CA PRO A 222 25.07 -0.81 6.71
C PRO A 222 23.82 -1.23 5.92
N ILE A 223 23.59 -0.67 4.73
CA ILE A 223 22.33 -0.85 3.98
C ILE A 223 22.48 -1.92 2.90
N THR A 224 21.69 -2.98 3.02
CA THR A 224 21.36 -3.88 1.92
C THR A 224 20.25 -3.24 1.08
N PRO A 225 20.48 -2.93 -0.21
CA PRO A 225 19.49 -2.26 -1.02
C PRO A 225 18.32 -3.20 -1.40
N PHE A 226 17.16 -2.63 -1.68
CA PHE A 226 15.93 -3.34 -2.02
C PHE A 226 16.08 -4.26 -3.22
N ILE A 227 16.84 -3.83 -4.25
CA ILE A 227 17.17 -4.65 -5.42
C ILE A 227 17.78 -6.02 -5.05
N SER A 228 18.52 -6.10 -3.95
CA SER A 228 19.12 -7.35 -3.45
C SER A 228 18.11 -8.31 -2.82
N ARG A 229 16.93 -7.81 -2.43
CA ARG A 229 15.91 -8.56 -1.66
C ARG A 229 14.61 -8.75 -2.41
N VAL A 230 14.32 -7.94 -3.44
CA VAL A 230 13.05 -7.98 -4.17
C VAL A 230 12.72 -9.37 -4.73
N ARG A 231 13.73 -10.09 -5.22
CA ARG A 231 13.58 -11.47 -5.71
C ARG A 231 13.29 -12.44 -4.57
N ASP A 232 14.01 -12.33 -3.45
CA ASP A 232 13.77 -13.14 -2.26
C ASP A 232 12.36 -12.93 -1.68
N LEU A 233 11.87 -11.68 -1.66
CA LEU A 233 10.51 -11.37 -1.20
C LEU A 233 9.47 -12.13 -2.02
N TYR A 234 9.63 -12.20 -3.34
CA TYR A 234 8.74 -12.96 -4.19
C TYR A 234 8.91 -14.47 -4.01
N GLU A 235 10.12 -14.99 -4.14
CA GLU A 235 10.36 -16.45 -4.15
C GLU A 235 10.15 -17.11 -2.78
N LYS A 236 10.41 -16.40 -1.68
CA LYS A 236 10.35 -16.95 -0.31
C LYS A 236 9.09 -16.56 0.44
N LEU A 237 8.48 -15.42 0.13
CA LEU A 237 7.26 -14.94 0.80
C LEU A 237 6.04 -14.85 -0.12
N GLY A 238 6.20 -15.01 -1.44
CA GLY A 238 5.12 -14.81 -2.40
C GLY A 238 4.73 -13.34 -2.56
N ILE A 239 5.56 -12.40 -2.10
CA ILE A 239 5.26 -10.96 -2.15
C ILE A 239 5.82 -10.38 -3.44
N SER A 240 4.91 -10.00 -4.33
CA SER A 240 5.24 -9.37 -5.61
C SER A 240 5.62 -7.90 -5.43
N SER A 241 6.18 -7.28 -6.46
CA SER A 241 6.50 -5.85 -6.46
C SER A 241 6.23 -5.21 -7.81
N ILE A 242 5.55 -4.06 -7.82
CA ILE A 242 5.43 -3.18 -8.98
C ILE A 242 6.21 -1.90 -8.68
N LEU A 243 7.26 -1.66 -9.45
CA LEU A 243 8.19 -0.56 -9.25
C LEU A 243 8.14 0.41 -10.43
N VAL A 244 7.96 1.70 -10.18
CA VAL A 244 8.28 2.73 -11.16
C VAL A 244 9.74 3.11 -11.01
N ALA A 245 10.52 2.98 -12.09
CA ALA A 245 11.90 3.43 -12.14
C ALA A 245 12.17 4.23 -13.43
N GLY A 246 12.91 5.33 -13.29
CA GLY A 246 13.37 6.17 -14.38
C GLY A 246 14.89 6.28 -14.47
N SER A 247 15.62 6.00 -13.39
CA SER A 247 17.05 6.33 -13.30
C SER A 247 18.00 5.13 -13.21
N SER A 248 17.52 3.97 -12.77
CA SER A 248 18.36 2.77 -12.58
C SER A 248 17.99 1.60 -13.50
N GLY A 249 18.91 1.22 -14.39
CA GLY A 249 18.78 0.03 -15.25
C GLY A 249 19.03 -1.30 -14.53
N SER A 250 19.58 -1.27 -13.31
CA SER A 250 19.94 -2.49 -12.56
C SER A 250 18.74 -3.40 -12.31
N TYR A 251 17.54 -2.83 -12.17
CA TYR A 251 16.31 -3.57 -11.95
C TYR A 251 15.92 -4.49 -13.13
N PHE A 252 16.42 -4.27 -14.36
CA PHE A 252 16.13 -5.15 -15.49
C PHE A 252 16.54 -6.61 -15.22
N HIS A 253 17.66 -6.82 -14.51
CA HIS A 253 18.11 -8.17 -14.17
C HIS A 253 17.12 -8.92 -13.27
N VAL A 254 16.53 -8.22 -12.30
CA VAL A 254 15.65 -8.82 -11.28
C VAL A 254 14.17 -8.71 -11.60
N SER A 255 13.76 -8.07 -12.71
CA SER A 255 12.35 -7.92 -13.09
C SER A 255 11.85 -9.09 -13.93
N ASP A 256 10.67 -9.63 -13.66
CA ASP A 256 10.00 -10.63 -14.49
C ASP A 256 9.27 -10.00 -15.68
N THR A 257 8.75 -8.78 -15.50
CA THR A 257 8.03 -8.03 -16.53
C THR A 257 8.52 -6.59 -16.55
N VAL A 258 8.76 -6.03 -17.74
CA VAL A 258 9.18 -4.64 -17.92
C VAL A 258 8.23 -3.93 -18.87
N ILE A 259 7.47 -2.98 -18.32
CA ILE A 259 6.47 -2.18 -19.03
C ILE A 259 7.06 -0.79 -19.27
N GLN A 260 7.25 -0.41 -20.52
CA GLN A 260 7.62 0.95 -20.90
C GLN A 260 6.37 1.79 -21.18
N MET A 261 6.18 2.85 -20.40
CA MET A 261 5.24 3.92 -20.72
C MET A 261 5.86 4.86 -21.75
N LYS A 262 5.22 4.97 -22.91
CA LYS A 262 5.56 5.95 -23.95
C LYS A 262 4.29 6.60 -24.45
N GLU A 263 4.26 7.92 -24.40
CA GLU A 263 3.10 8.74 -24.82
C GLU A 263 1.79 8.23 -24.20
N TYR A 264 1.83 7.88 -22.91
CA TYR A 264 0.70 7.38 -22.13
C TYR A 264 0.21 5.97 -22.52
N VAL A 265 0.93 5.27 -23.39
CA VAL A 265 0.64 3.90 -23.81
C VAL A 265 1.68 2.93 -23.22
N PRO A 266 1.26 1.81 -22.59
CA PRO A 266 2.16 0.78 -22.10
C PRO A 266 2.65 -0.13 -23.23
N TYR A 267 3.94 -0.44 -23.22
CA TYR A 267 4.58 -1.42 -24.10
C TYR A 267 5.30 -2.45 -23.25
N ASP A 268 5.04 -3.72 -23.48
CA ASP A 268 5.88 -4.77 -22.91
C ASP A 268 7.22 -4.79 -23.65
N ILE A 269 8.29 -4.50 -22.92
CA ILE A 269 9.66 -4.47 -23.43
C ILE A 269 10.54 -5.48 -22.70
N THR A 270 9.94 -6.48 -22.04
CA THR A 270 10.63 -7.46 -21.18
C THR A 270 11.80 -8.11 -21.90
N GLU A 271 11.56 -8.70 -23.07
CA GLU A 271 12.61 -9.36 -23.88
C GLU A 271 13.76 -8.43 -24.23
N ARG A 272 13.43 -7.19 -24.67
CA ARG A 272 14.44 -6.19 -25.00
C ARG A 272 15.26 -5.79 -23.76
N ALA A 273 14.59 -5.53 -22.65
CA ALA A 273 15.23 -5.14 -21.40
C ALA A 273 16.15 -6.23 -20.87
N LYS A 274 15.71 -7.50 -20.90
CA LYS A 274 16.53 -8.66 -20.51
C LYS A 274 17.73 -8.87 -21.41
N THR A 275 17.55 -8.75 -22.72
CA THR A 275 18.63 -8.89 -23.70
C THR A 275 19.70 -7.82 -23.49
N THR A 276 19.29 -6.56 -23.36
CA THR A 276 20.24 -5.46 -23.10
C THR A 276 20.90 -5.59 -21.74
N ALA A 277 20.17 -5.98 -20.70
CA ALA A 277 20.75 -6.17 -19.37
C ALA A 277 21.85 -7.25 -19.37
N ALA A 278 21.70 -8.32 -20.17
CA ALA A 278 22.71 -9.38 -20.26
C ALA A 278 24.08 -8.91 -20.81
N GLU A 279 24.15 -7.75 -21.46
CA GLU A 279 25.40 -7.13 -21.92
C GLU A 279 26.18 -6.46 -20.77
N PHE A 280 25.55 -6.25 -19.62
CA PHE A 280 26.13 -5.63 -18.44
C PHE A 280 26.30 -6.67 -17.31
N PRO A 281 27.32 -6.51 -16.45
CA PRO A 281 27.46 -7.38 -15.29
C PRO A 281 26.22 -7.27 -14.40
N PRO A 282 25.64 -8.39 -13.96
CA PRO A 282 24.49 -8.33 -13.05
C PRO A 282 24.91 -7.66 -11.75
N PHE A 283 23.99 -6.93 -11.15
CA PHE A 283 24.17 -6.42 -9.81
C PHE A 283 24.45 -7.61 -8.87
N THR A 284 25.59 -7.58 -8.19
CA THR A 284 25.96 -8.57 -7.18
C THR A 284 26.28 -7.82 -5.90
N ALA A 285 25.70 -8.27 -4.79
CA ALA A 285 26.03 -7.79 -3.46
C ALA A 285 26.24 -8.99 -2.55
N SER A 286 27.18 -8.87 -1.61
CA SER A 286 27.30 -9.85 -0.53
C SER A 286 26.15 -9.65 0.45
N VAL A 287 25.05 -10.39 0.26
CA VAL A 287 23.85 -10.24 1.08
C VAL A 287 23.83 -11.30 2.19
N ARG A 288 23.49 -10.90 3.42
CA ARG A 288 23.22 -11.86 4.50
C ARG A 288 22.06 -12.79 4.13
N PRO A 289 21.99 -14.03 4.69
CA PRO A 289 20.85 -14.92 4.45
C PRO A 289 19.52 -14.22 4.67
N PHE A 290 18.56 -14.49 3.79
CA PHE A 290 17.21 -13.98 3.94
C PHE A 290 16.55 -14.63 5.16
N ALA A 291 16.14 -13.81 6.11
CA ALA A 291 15.42 -14.24 7.30
C ALA A 291 14.28 -13.26 7.55
N VAL A 292 13.10 -13.80 7.80
CA VAL A 292 11.90 -13.01 8.09
C VAL A 292 11.79 -12.88 9.61
N PRO A 293 11.47 -11.69 10.14
CA PRO A 293 11.24 -11.51 11.56
C PRO A 293 10.14 -12.42 12.10
N SER A 294 10.22 -12.73 13.40
CA SER A 294 9.21 -13.57 14.08
C SER A 294 7.90 -12.84 14.43
N PHE A 295 7.84 -11.53 14.16
CA PHE A 295 6.70 -10.64 14.44
C PHE A 295 6.14 -10.77 15.87
N GLN A 296 7.03 -10.87 16.86
CA GLN A 296 6.68 -10.99 18.28
C GLN A 296 6.52 -9.64 18.99
N ARG A 297 6.14 -8.58 18.26
CA ARG A 297 5.91 -7.24 18.80
C ARG A 297 4.63 -7.23 19.65
N ARG A 298 4.76 -7.02 20.97
CA ARG A 298 3.64 -7.08 21.93
C ARG A 298 3.36 -5.71 22.56
N PRO A 299 2.41 -4.92 22.02
CA PRO A 299 2.19 -3.57 22.51
C PRO A 299 1.75 -3.56 23.98
N GLN A 300 2.42 -2.72 24.78
CA GLN A 300 2.18 -2.49 26.19
C GLN A 300 1.00 -1.52 26.39
N PRO A 301 0.29 -1.59 27.53
CA PRO A 301 -0.73 -0.60 27.88
C PRO A 301 -0.18 0.83 27.88
N SER A 302 -0.86 1.76 27.21
CA SER A 302 -0.45 3.17 27.13
C SER A 302 -1.43 4.09 27.85
N LYS A 303 -0.97 4.68 28.98
CA LYS A 303 -1.75 5.68 29.73
C LYS A 303 -1.96 6.98 28.95
N ALA A 304 -1.09 7.30 27.99
CA ALA A 304 -1.21 8.50 27.16
C ALA A 304 -2.45 8.45 26.24
N LEU A 305 -2.80 7.24 25.78
CA LEU A 305 -3.95 6.99 24.90
C LEU A 305 -5.24 6.72 25.70
N ALA A 306 -5.18 5.86 26.73
CA ALA A 306 -6.36 5.32 27.41
C ALA A 306 -6.46 5.64 28.92
N GLY A 307 -5.67 6.58 29.44
CA GLY A 307 -5.55 6.84 30.89
C GLY A 307 -6.29 8.06 31.43
N SER A 308 -7.09 8.77 30.63
CA SER A 308 -7.81 9.98 31.07
C SER A 308 -9.32 9.74 31.23
N ASP A 309 -9.94 10.41 32.20
CA ASP A 309 -11.41 10.34 32.42
C ASP A 309 -12.22 10.80 31.19
N ARG A 310 -11.59 11.57 30.29
CA ARG A 310 -12.18 12.04 29.04
C ARG A 310 -11.15 12.07 27.91
N THR A 311 -11.10 10.99 27.12
CA THR A 311 -10.29 10.93 25.91
C THR A 311 -10.84 11.84 24.82
N LYS A 312 -10.02 12.80 24.37
CA LYS A 312 -10.34 13.68 23.24
C LYS A 312 -9.72 13.14 21.96
N VAL A 313 -10.54 12.98 20.92
CA VAL A 313 -10.09 12.56 19.60
C VAL A 313 -10.40 13.67 18.61
N LYS A 314 -9.46 13.97 17.73
CA LYS A 314 -9.65 14.87 16.59
C LYS A 314 -8.95 14.29 15.38
N VAL A 315 -9.70 14.11 14.29
CA VAL A 315 -9.15 13.82 12.97
C VAL A 315 -8.93 15.13 12.22
N MET A 316 -7.81 15.23 11.49
CA MET A 316 -7.40 16.44 10.77
C MET A 316 -7.27 16.11 9.28
N GLY A 317 -8.39 16.15 8.56
CA GLY A 317 -8.44 15.83 7.14
C GLY A 317 -8.06 14.37 6.88
N LEU A 318 -7.14 14.16 5.92
CA LEU A 318 -6.52 12.85 5.61
C LEU A 318 -5.12 12.70 6.20
N GLU A 319 -4.70 13.64 7.04
CA GLU A 319 -3.29 13.78 7.37
C GLU A 319 -2.94 13.17 8.73
N SER A 320 -3.80 13.32 9.73
CA SER A 320 -3.42 12.93 11.09
C SER A 320 -4.58 12.71 12.05
N ILE A 321 -4.28 11.96 13.10
CA ILE A 321 -5.16 11.66 14.22
C ILE A 321 -4.52 12.20 15.50
N LEU A 322 -5.25 13.04 16.23
CA LEU A 322 -4.84 13.57 17.52
C LEU A 322 -5.68 12.94 18.63
N ILE A 323 -5.04 12.15 19.49
CA ILE A 323 -5.63 11.57 20.70
C ILE A 323 -5.00 12.25 21.92
N ASN A 324 -5.79 12.99 22.68
CA ASN A 324 -5.34 13.84 23.78
C ASN A 324 -4.25 14.85 23.32
N LYS A 325 -2.99 14.47 23.45
CA LYS A 325 -1.80 15.24 23.01
C LYS A 325 -0.92 14.44 22.04
N SER A 326 -1.25 13.18 21.77
CA SER A 326 -0.53 12.29 20.88
C SER A 326 -1.01 12.49 19.45
N LEU A 327 -0.10 12.96 18.59
CA LEU A 327 -0.33 13.10 17.17
C LEU A 327 0.22 11.87 16.45
N THR A 328 -0.66 11.19 15.72
CA THR A 328 -0.30 10.14 14.76
C THR A 328 -0.38 10.74 13.37
N ASP A 329 0.77 10.89 12.71
CA ASP A 329 0.89 11.45 11.37
C ASP A 329 0.76 10.32 10.33
N LEU A 330 -0.17 10.48 9.39
CA LEU A 330 -0.52 9.51 8.36
C LEU A 330 -0.36 10.10 6.94
N ARG A 331 0.25 11.28 6.79
CA ARG A 331 0.43 11.94 5.48
C ARG A 331 1.17 11.10 4.45
N ALA A 332 2.03 10.19 4.92
CA ALA A 332 2.78 9.29 4.08
C ALA A 332 2.00 8.02 3.67
N VAL A 333 0.86 7.75 4.31
CA VAL A 333 -0.04 6.64 3.96
C VAL A 333 -0.94 7.09 2.81
N GLU A 334 -0.36 7.15 1.61
CA GLU A 334 -0.98 7.75 0.41
C GLU A 334 -2.30 7.07 0.03
N GLN A 335 -2.48 5.80 0.39
CA GLN A 335 -3.65 5.00 0.05
C GLN A 335 -4.93 5.38 0.81
N LEU A 336 -4.86 6.15 1.91
CA LEU A 336 -6.06 6.66 2.58
C LEU A 336 -6.85 7.59 1.64
N THR A 337 -8.17 7.46 1.63
CA THR A 337 -9.05 8.17 0.66
C THR A 337 -10.02 9.16 1.28
N ASP A 338 -10.44 8.95 2.52
CA ASP A 338 -11.48 9.75 3.15
C ASP A 338 -11.27 9.93 4.67
N SER A 339 -11.89 10.96 5.24
CA SER A 339 -11.77 11.29 6.67
C SER A 339 -12.45 10.26 7.57
N GLU A 340 -13.46 9.58 7.05
CA GLU A 340 -14.24 8.57 7.72
C GLU A 340 -13.41 7.30 7.97
N GLN A 341 -12.46 6.98 7.09
CA GLN A 341 -11.42 5.98 7.31
C GLN A 341 -10.52 6.39 8.47
N LEU A 342 -10.06 7.64 8.53
CA LEU A 342 -9.25 8.12 9.65
C LEU A 342 -10.03 8.14 10.98
N ASN A 343 -11.33 8.44 10.95
CA ASN A 343 -12.19 8.27 12.13
C ASN A 343 -12.25 6.79 12.56
N GLY A 344 -12.34 5.87 11.59
CA GLY A 344 -12.26 4.42 11.81
C GLY A 344 -10.94 4.01 12.47
N LEU A 345 -9.82 4.47 11.92
CA LEU A 345 -8.48 4.25 12.48
C LEU A 345 -8.35 4.83 13.89
N ALA A 346 -8.88 6.02 14.15
CA ALA A 346 -8.86 6.63 15.48
C ALA A 346 -9.66 5.82 16.50
N ALA A 347 -10.82 5.29 16.09
CA ALA A 347 -11.63 4.41 16.93
C ALA A 347 -10.93 3.07 17.22
N LEU A 348 -10.25 2.50 16.21
CA LEU A 348 -9.46 1.28 16.35
C LEU A 348 -8.22 1.50 17.24
N LEU A 349 -7.52 2.61 17.09
CA LEU A 349 -6.37 2.94 17.94
C LEU A 349 -6.79 3.05 19.42
N LEU A 350 -7.94 3.66 19.70
CA LEU A 350 -8.52 3.70 21.05
C LEU A 350 -8.93 2.32 21.56
N ASP A 351 -9.67 1.55 20.76
CA ASP A 351 -10.10 0.21 21.14
C ASP A 351 -8.91 -0.71 21.45
N ALA A 352 -7.84 -0.61 20.66
CA ALA A 352 -6.61 -1.33 20.91
C ALA A 352 -5.97 -0.90 22.24
N ALA A 353 -5.78 0.41 22.46
CA ALA A 353 -5.15 0.95 23.66
C ALA A 353 -5.94 0.66 24.94
N GLU A 354 -7.28 0.67 24.88
CA GLU A 354 -8.16 0.46 26.04
C GLU A 354 -8.33 -1.02 26.40
N ARG A 355 -8.36 -1.92 25.41
CA ARG A 355 -8.89 -3.29 25.62
C ARG A 355 -7.99 -4.41 25.14
N ARG A 356 -6.97 -4.12 24.31
CA ARG A 356 -6.26 -5.18 23.57
C ARG A 356 -4.75 -5.17 23.79
N MET A 357 -4.14 -4.01 23.98
CA MET A 357 -2.72 -3.85 24.28
C MET A 357 -2.44 -4.20 25.75
N ASP A 358 -2.04 -5.45 26.00
CA ASP A 358 -1.80 -5.99 27.34
C ASP A 358 -0.35 -6.48 27.56
N GLY A 359 0.55 -6.19 26.61
CA GLY A 359 1.93 -6.69 26.60
C GLY A 359 2.06 -8.20 26.35
N LYS A 360 0.95 -8.91 26.09
CA LYS A 360 0.93 -10.37 25.87
C LYS A 360 0.55 -10.71 24.44
N LYS A 361 -0.45 -10.05 23.88
CA LYS A 361 -0.87 -10.25 22.49
C LYS A 361 0.11 -9.58 21.55
N THR A 362 0.42 -10.23 20.43
CA THR A 362 1.18 -9.59 19.36
C THR A 362 0.34 -8.53 18.65
N LEU A 363 0.98 -7.60 17.94
CA LEU A 363 0.29 -6.60 17.13
C LEU A 363 -0.67 -7.25 16.12
N VAL A 364 -0.21 -8.32 15.46
CA VAL A 364 -1.04 -9.19 14.61
C VAL A 364 -2.30 -9.67 15.31
N GLN A 365 -2.19 -10.21 16.52
CA GLN A 365 -3.34 -10.69 17.28
C GLN A 365 -4.28 -9.56 17.71
N VAL A 366 -3.75 -8.35 17.98
CA VAL A 366 -4.58 -7.18 18.28
C VAL A 366 -5.44 -6.82 17.06
N VAL A 367 -4.82 -6.71 15.88
CA VAL A 367 -5.54 -6.38 14.63
C VAL A 367 -6.52 -7.48 14.22
N ASP A 368 -6.14 -8.76 14.35
CA ASP A 368 -7.05 -9.89 14.07
C ASP A 368 -8.34 -9.81 14.89
N LEU A 369 -8.24 -9.43 16.16
CA LEU A 369 -9.42 -9.29 17.01
C LEU A 369 -10.27 -8.07 16.67
N GLN A 370 -9.66 -7.02 16.12
CA GLN A 370 -10.38 -5.84 15.64
C GLN A 370 -11.13 -6.13 14.35
N GLU A 371 -10.51 -6.83 13.40
CA GLU A 371 -11.18 -7.27 12.18
C GLU A 371 -12.38 -8.16 12.49
N ARG A 372 -12.22 -9.16 13.37
CA ARG A 372 -13.34 -10.00 13.83
C ARG A 372 -14.46 -9.18 14.47
N GLN A 373 -14.13 -8.19 15.28
CA GLN A 373 -15.15 -7.30 15.86
C GLN A 373 -15.91 -6.53 14.76
N MET A 374 -15.21 -5.98 13.77
CA MET A 374 -15.83 -5.27 12.65
C MET A 374 -16.71 -6.20 11.81
N ASP A 375 -16.28 -7.43 11.58
CA ASP A 375 -17.03 -8.44 10.81
C ASP A 375 -18.30 -8.90 11.53
N GLU A 376 -18.20 -9.19 12.84
CA GLU A 376 -19.31 -9.77 13.60
C GLU A 376 -20.31 -8.72 14.12
N LYS A 377 -19.82 -7.52 14.47
CA LYS A 377 -20.61 -6.50 15.19
C LYS A 377 -20.73 -5.18 14.42
N GLY A 378 -20.06 -5.04 13.28
CA GLY A 378 -20.04 -3.83 12.48
C GLY A 378 -19.19 -2.70 13.09
N LEU A 379 -18.97 -1.65 12.29
CA LEU A 379 -18.13 -0.49 12.67
C LEU A 379 -18.68 0.28 13.88
N ALA A 380 -20.01 0.31 14.06
CA ALA A 380 -20.65 0.98 15.18
C ALA A 380 -20.22 0.41 16.54
N SER A 381 -19.73 -0.84 16.58
CA SER A 381 -19.21 -1.46 17.81
C SER A 381 -17.91 -0.82 18.32
N LEU A 382 -17.20 -0.07 17.47
CA LEU A 382 -15.99 0.68 17.82
C LEU A 382 -16.32 2.00 18.53
N LEU A 383 -17.58 2.46 18.44
CA LEU A 383 -17.99 3.75 18.96
C LEU A 383 -18.57 3.63 20.37
N ALA A 384 -18.21 4.60 21.22
CA ALA A 384 -18.93 4.83 22.46
C ALA A 384 -20.35 5.36 22.17
N PRO A 385 -21.35 5.06 23.01
CA PRO A 385 -22.71 5.56 22.84
C PRO A 385 -22.75 7.09 22.64
N GLY A 386 -23.48 7.54 21.62
CA GLY A 386 -23.68 8.96 21.32
C GLY A 386 -22.57 9.63 20.50
N ARG A 387 -21.55 8.90 20.05
CA ARG A 387 -20.60 9.40 19.04
C ARG A 387 -21.19 9.33 17.63
N PRO A 388 -20.85 10.28 16.73
CA PRO A 388 -21.25 10.21 15.32
C PRO A 388 -20.77 8.92 14.65
N GLY A 389 -21.57 8.40 13.72
CA GLY A 389 -21.31 7.16 12.98
C GLY A 389 -20.57 7.36 11.65
N ASP A 390 -19.74 8.40 11.56
CA ASP A 390 -18.96 8.80 10.38
C ASP A 390 -17.69 7.94 10.22
N LEU A 391 -17.90 6.63 10.08
CA LEU A 391 -16.84 5.64 9.93
C LEU A 391 -16.89 4.96 8.56
N ALA A 392 -15.72 4.82 7.95
CA ALA A 392 -15.47 3.90 6.86
C ALA A 392 -14.49 2.83 7.34
N ARG A 393 -14.62 1.59 6.83
CA ARG A 393 -13.76 0.47 7.25
C ARG A 393 -12.35 0.66 6.66
N PRO A 394 -11.30 0.84 7.48
CA PRO A 394 -9.93 0.84 6.99
C PRO A 394 -9.50 -0.59 6.62
N ARG A 395 -8.55 -0.72 5.71
CA ARG A 395 -7.92 -2.01 5.40
C ARG A 395 -7.03 -2.44 6.55
N ARG A 396 -6.76 -3.75 6.64
CA ARG A 396 -5.81 -4.30 7.61
C ARG A 396 -4.48 -3.55 7.60
N GLN A 397 -3.93 -3.31 6.40
CA GLN A 397 -2.66 -2.62 6.19
C GLN A 397 -2.65 -1.22 6.83
N GLU A 398 -3.73 -0.46 6.63
CA GLU A 398 -3.85 0.90 7.18
C GLU A 398 -3.99 0.91 8.71
N ILE A 399 -4.58 -0.16 9.29
CA ILE A 399 -4.64 -0.33 10.75
C ILE A 399 -3.23 -0.53 11.31
N PHE A 400 -2.42 -1.39 10.67
CA PHE A 400 -1.01 -1.56 11.03
C PHE A 400 -0.24 -0.25 10.88
N GLU A 401 -0.34 0.40 9.71
CA GLU A 401 0.36 1.66 9.43
C GLU A 401 0.01 2.74 10.46
N CYS A 402 -1.26 2.80 10.91
CA CYS A 402 -1.70 3.70 11.96
C CYS A 402 -1.12 3.36 13.34
N LEU A 403 -1.06 2.08 13.70
CA LEU A 403 -0.49 1.64 14.97
C LEU A 403 1.03 1.85 15.00
N ASP A 404 1.72 1.53 13.92
CA ASP A 404 3.17 1.70 13.76
C ASP A 404 3.60 3.17 13.80
N ARG A 405 2.78 4.08 13.25
CA ARG A 405 3.01 5.54 13.28
C ARG A 405 2.65 6.21 14.61
N CYS A 406 2.03 5.50 15.55
CA CYS A 406 1.61 6.09 16.81
C CYS A 406 2.74 6.04 17.86
N ARG A 407 3.35 7.21 18.12
CA ARG A 407 4.50 7.42 19.02
C ARG A 407 4.30 6.98 20.47
N GLU A 408 3.06 6.80 20.90
CA GLU A 408 2.72 6.40 22.27
C GLU A 408 2.64 4.87 22.44
N LEU A 409 2.77 4.08 21.36
CA LEU A 409 2.91 2.64 21.46
C LEU A 409 4.33 2.27 21.87
N LYS A 410 4.41 1.39 22.86
CA LYS A 410 5.63 0.75 23.33
C LYS A 410 5.44 -0.75 23.23
N PHE A 411 6.48 -1.50 22.89
CA PHE A 411 6.44 -2.95 22.72
C PHE A 411 7.28 -3.64 23.78
#